data_AF-K0T5D0-F1
#
_entry.id   AF-K0T5D0-F1
#
_cell.length_a   1.000
_cell.length_b   1.000
_cell.length_c   1.000
_cell.angle_alpha   90.00
_cell.angle_beta   90.00
_cell.angle_gamma   90.00
#
_symmetry.space_group_name_H-M   'P 1'
#
loop_
_entity.id
_entity.type
_entity.pdbx_description
1 polymer ?
#
loop_
_entity_poly.entity_id
_entity_poly.type
_entity_poly.pdbx_seq_one_letter_code
_entity_poly.pdbx_strand_id
1 'polypeptide(L)'
;VEWQDLTSQKRIQKVFDGVVVASGFFSAPILPEFVGTVDKSKLGETEIVHSSEYKSHETFKEKRVAVVGSSFSALEIAADLTHSASRIVSICSSVPWVLPRWVSDSEGTVLPIDMALFKRSHAFPQAESVQLTPESCRQRHRFLKSIVGEKQLNSDLGEPLDWDKPAHVAISNDFLDLVRERRIEVFHGRLEGICEDGSLRVIDSNTGNESSVEGFDRIICACGFKPNLESFLSSDILATMKYDPNDSFAATTLAWDTLHPELPNLGFCGMYRGPYFGIMELQARLVAGHLSGRIRFGENELREALDISDGIRSCAPRAQPGHMDELAQLCFGPSSPKYNVDKSDIGEMVSPAFYQPDEDIANQCKSDIQNEISRGRDGSRLPNLVLGSILGDWSYDRQIRHIQSKKVERVRGLVKFVKCWSRDREEDEDEDVLKGKKERPVLYREDGLYEFSPSQHFDIFREYEYEARGDALEIYFVEGGKREHLFLSLKFSPESEGASSTDDGYWVKATSDHLCIKDLYSATFRVKLNGLSASKVVIEYRVRGPSKDYESFTEMTMT
;
A
#
# COMPACT_ATOMS: atom_id res chain seq x y z
N VAL A 1 -14.44 -38.50 6.09
CA VAL A 1 -14.87 -37.08 6.05
C VAL A 1 -16.38 -37.04 6.07
N GLU A 2 -16.95 -36.16 6.89
CA GLU A 2 -18.40 -35.91 6.97
C GLU A 2 -18.63 -34.43 6.66
N TRP A 3 -19.64 -34.12 5.85
CA TRP A 3 -20.01 -32.74 5.52
C TRP A 3 -21.51 -32.59 5.34
N GLN A 4 -22.01 -31.36 5.47
CA GLN A 4 -23.38 -31.00 5.17
C GLN A 4 -23.44 -30.20 3.87
N ASP A 5 -24.26 -30.65 2.92
CA ASP A 5 -24.59 -29.87 1.74
C ASP A 5 -25.52 -28.71 2.16
N LEU A 6 -25.08 -27.47 1.97
CA LEU A 6 -25.82 -26.28 2.43
C LEU A 6 -27.12 -26.03 1.65
N THR A 7 -27.29 -26.60 0.45
CA THR A 7 -28.50 -26.41 -0.36
C THR A 7 -29.58 -27.41 0.02
N SER A 8 -29.21 -28.69 0.08
CA SER A 8 -30.13 -29.80 0.40
C SER A 8 -30.25 -30.07 1.89
N GLN A 9 -29.37 -29.48 2.71
CA GLN A 9 -29.21 -29.71 4.15
C GLN A 9 -28.88 -31.17 4.52
N LYS A 10 -28.54 -32.01 3.54
CA LYS A 10 -28.22 -33.43 3.76
C LYS A 10 -26.80 -33.58 4.29
N ARG A 11 -26.64 -34.46 5.28
CA ARG A 11 -25.34 -34.92 5.76
C ARG A 11 -24.84 -36.07 4.90
N ILE A 12 -23.60 -35.97 4.45
CA ILE A 12 -22.94 -36.96 3.60
C ILE A 12 -21.66 -37.39 4.30
N GLN A 13 -21.36 -38.68 4.23
CA GLN A 13 -20.14 -39.27 4.74
C GLN A 13 -19.45 -40.03 3.62
N LYS A 14 -18.13 -39.83 3.48
CA LYS A 14 -17.31 -40.57 2.53
C LYS A 14 -15.89 -40.77 3.04
N VAL A 15 -15.30 -41.90 2.66
CA VAL A 15 -13.89 -42.23 2.92
C VAL A 15 -13.05 -41.73 1.75
N PHE A 16 -11.90 -41.14 2.08
CA PHE A 16 -10.93 -40.63 1.12
C PHE A 16 -9.54 -41.12 1.52
N ASP A 17 -8.69 -41.40 0.53
CA ASP A 17 -7.32 -41.85 0.76
C ASP A 17 -6.42 -40.72 1.30
N GLY A 18 -6.72 -39.47 0.94
CA GLY A 18 -6.06 -38.28 1.47
C GLY A 18 -7.00 -37.08 1.48
N VAL A 19 -6.71 -36.11 2.36
CA VAL A 19 -7.48 -34.87 2.54
C VAL A 19 -6.53 -33.68 2.51
N VAL A 20 -6.93 -32.62 1.80
CA VAL A 20 -6.21 -31.33 1.81
C VAL A 20 -7.08 -30.29 2.49
N VAL A 21 -6.57 -29.68 3.56
CA VAL A 21 -7.21 -28.56 4.25
C VAL A 21 -6.78 -27.26 3.59
N ALA A 22 -7.69 -26.67 2.83
CA ALA A 22 -7.50 -25.41 2.11
C ALA A 22 -8.49 -24.32 2.58
N SER A 23 -8.85 -24.33 3.88
CA SER A 23 -9.79 -23.37 4.47
C SER A 23 -9.20 -21.97 4.69
N GLY A 24 -7.88 -21.81 4.46
CA GLY A 24 -7.16 -20.55 4.60
C GLY A 24 -6.92 -20.10 6.05
N PHE A 25 -6.05 -19.12 6.21
CA PHE A 25 -5.69 -18.55 7.52
C PHE A 25 -6.70 -17.50 8.02
N PHE A 26 -7.28 -16.70 7.13
CA PHE A 26 -8.15 -15.57 7.48
C PHE A 26 -9.64 -15.97 7.49
N SER A 27 -10.01 -16.91 8.36
CA SER A 27 -11.35 -17.53 8.34
C SER A 27 -12.32 -16.96 9.38
N ALA A 28 -11.94 -16.94 10.66
CA ALA A 28 -12.78 -16.45 11.74
C ALA A 28 -12.36 -15.03 12.17
N PRO A 29 -13.30 -14.06 12.22
CA PRO A 29 -13.00 -12.69 12.62
C PRO A 29 -12.56 -12.62 14.08
N ILE A 30 -11.65 -11.71 14.39
CA ILE A 30 -11.21 -11.43 15.77
C ILE A 30 -11.83 -10.11 16.20
N LEU A 31 -12.56 -10.13 17.32
CA LEU A 31 -13.01 -8.94 18.01
C LEU A 31 -12.23 -8.78 19.32
N PRO A 32 -12.02 -7.53 19.80
CA PRO A 32 -11.49 -7.32 21.15
C PRO A 32 -12.35 -8.03 22.21
N GLU A 33 -11.72 -8.66 23.20
CA GLU A 33 -12.42 -9.50 24.19
C GLU A 33 -13.55 -8.75 24.92
N PHE A 34 -13.32 -7.46 25.23
CA PHE A 34 -14.32 -6.63 25.91
C PHE A 34 -15.62 -6.49 25.11
N VAL A 35 -15.60 -6.62 23.78
CA VAL A 35 -16.82 -6.51 22.95
C VAL A 35 -17.85 -7.58 23.33
N GLY A 36 -17.40 -8.75 23.78
CA GLY A 36 -18.28 -9.81 24.27
C GLY A 36 -18.89 -9.53 25.64
N THR A 37 -18.32 -8.62 26.42
CA THR A 37 -18.76 -8.28 27.78
C THR A 37 -19.45 -6.92 27.89
N VAL A 38 -19.38 -6.10 26.83
CA VAL A 38 -20.09 -4.81 26.76
C VAL A 38 -21.60 -5.02 26.80
N ASP A 39 -22.25 -4.30 27.70
CA ASP A 39 -23.71 -4.21 27.74
C ASP A 39 -24.21 -3.39 26.55
N LYS A 40 -24.69 -4.08 25.51
CA LYS A 40 -25.20 -3.45 24.28
C LYS A 40 -26.35 -2.46 24.54
N SER A 41 -27.10 -2.61 25.64
CA SER A 41 -28.17 -1.66 25.98
C SER A 41 -27.63 -0.27 26.36
N LYS A 42 -26.36 -0.19 26.79
CA LYS A 42 -25.67 1.07 27.10
C LYS A 42 -25.04 1.74 25.89
N LEU A 43 -24.94 1.06 24.73
CA LEU A 43 -24.36 1.63 23.50
C LEU A 43 -25.34 2.51 22.72
N GLY A 44 -26.59 2.63 23.14
CA GLY A 44 -27.60 3.40 22.40
C GLY A 44 -27.77 2.87 20.96
N GLU A 45 -27.56 3.73 19.97
CA GLU A 45 -27.62 3.38 18.54
C GLU A 45 -26.26 3.00 17.93
N THR A 46 -25.19 3.00 18.74
CA THR A 46 -23.84 2.68 18.29
C THR A 46 -23.71 1.18 18.03
N GLU A 47 -23.27 0.82 16.83
CA GLU A 47 -23.09 -0.56 16.41
C GLU A 47 -21.61 -0.88 16.23
N ILE A 48 -21.20 -2.05 16.75
CA ILE A 48 -19.84 -2.58 16.60
C ILE A 48 -19.91 -3.73 15.60
N VAL A 49 -19.14 -3.64 14.53
CA VAL A 49 -19.05 -4.66 13.47
C VAL A 49 -17.60 -5.02 13.20
N HIS A 50 -17.34 -6.24 12.72
CA HIS A 50 -16.01 -6.59 12.23
C HIS A 50 -15.82 -6.12 10.78
N SER A 51 -14.57 -5.88 10.34
CA SER A 51 -14.27 -5.48 8.96
C SER A 51 -14.79 -6.46 7.89
N SER A 52 -15.00 -7.74 8.22
CA SER A 52 -15.61 -8.74 7.33
C SER A 52 -17.06 -8.43 6.94
N GLU A 53 -17.76 -7.66 7.77
CA GLU A 53 -19.14 -7.24 7.56
C GLU A 53 -19.22 -5.96 6.72
N TYR A 54 -18.12 -5.22 6.57
CA TYR A 54 -18.03 -4.08 5.68
C TYR A 54 -18.22 -4.52 4.22
N LYS A 55 -19.02 -3.77 3.47
CA LYS A 55 -19.29 -4.01 2.03
C LYS A 55 -19.18 -2.76 1.18
N SER A 56 -19.62 -1.61 1.70
CA SER A 56 -19.63 -0.35 0.98
C SER A 56 -19.67 0.81 1.98
N HIS A 57 -19.03 1.92 1.63
CA HIS A 57 -19.09 3.15 2.40
C HIS A 57 -20.52 3.72 2.47
N GLU A 58 -21.40 3.42 1.51
CA GLU A 58 -22.75 3.97 1.44
C GLU A 58 -23.61 3.69 2.68
N THR A 59 -23.43 2.52 3.32
CA THR A 59 -24.15 2.17 4.55
C THR A 59 -23.75 3.03 5.75
N PHE A 60 -22.69 3.81 5.62
CA PHE A 60 -22.15 4.72 6.64
C PHE A 60 -22.37 6.20 6.29
N LYS A 61 -23.26 6.49 5.33
CA LYS A 61 -23.57 7.86 4.93
C LYS A 61 -23.99 8.72 6.12
N GLU A 62 -23.34 9.88 6.26
CA GLU A 62 -23.55 10.87 7.33
C GLU A 62 -23.32 10.33 8.75
N LYS A 63 -22.67 9.15 8.88
CA LYS A 63 -22.31 8.57 10.17
C LYS A 63 -20.93 9.01 10.61
N ARG A 64 -20.74 9.06 11.93
CA ARG A 64 -19.43 9.22 12.58
C ARG A 64 -18.89 7.83 12.87
N VAL A 65 -17.75 7.48 12.28
CA VAL A 65 -17.24 6.11 12.27
C VAL A 65 -15.85 6.05 12.90
N ALA A 66 -15.68 5.13 13.85
CA ALA A 66 -14.38 4.72 14.35
C ALA A 66 -13.91 3.46 13.61
N VAL A 67 -12.70 3.46 13.08
CA VAL A 67 -12.06 2.28 12.49
C VAL A 67 -10.91 1.86 13.40
N VAL A 68 -10.97 0.65 13.94
CA VAL A 68 -10.02 0.14 14.94
C VAL A 68 -9.07 -0.84 14.27
N GLY A 69 -7.77 -0.54 14.33
CA GLY A 69 -6.73 -1.33 13.69
C GLY A 69 -5.87 -0.47 12.76
N SER A 70 -4.72 -1.01 12.37
CA SER A 70 -3.71 -0.27 11.60
C SER A 70 -3.06 -1.10 10.48
N SER A 71 -3.80 -2.08 9.95
CA SER A 71 -3.36 -2.91 8.82
C SER A 71 -4.24 -2.68 7.58
N PHE A 72 -3.99 -3.43 6.51
CA PHE A 72 -4.56 -3.21 5.16
C PHE A 72 -6.06 -2.87 5.17
N SER A 73 -6.91 -3.72 5.75
CA SER A 73 -8.37 -3.48 5.76
C SER A 73 -8.76 -2.22 6.54
N ALA A 74 -8.05 -1.89 7.63
CA ALA A 74 -8.38 -0.72 8.43
C ALA A 74 -8.16 0.58 7.64
N LEU A 75 -7.01 0.68 6.97
CA LEU A 75 -6.64 1.87 6.20
C LEU A 75 -7.54 2.05 4.98
N GLU A 76 -7.80 0.97 4.23
CA GLU A 76 -8.63 1.05 3.03
C GLU A 76 -10.11 1.31 3.37
N ILE A 77 -10.64 0.72 4.45
CA ILE A 77 -12.01 1.04 4.92
C ILE A 77 -12.07 2.50 5.37
N ALA A 78 -11.09 2.99 6.12
CA ALA A 78 -11.06 4.39 6.55
C ALA A 78 -11.00 5.36 5.37
N ALA A 79 -10.23 5.03 4.32
CA ALA A 79 -10.16 5.80 3.09
C ALA A 79 -11.49 5.80 2.34
N ASP A 80 -12.10 4.62 2.14
CA ASP A 80 -13.37 4.45 1.44
C ASP A 80 -14.53 5.18 2.16
N LEU A 81 -14.55 5.14 3.51
CA LEU A 81 -15.54 5.86 4.31
C LEU A 81 -15.55 7.38 4.08
N THR A 82 -14.44 7.98 3.64
CA THR A 82 -14.39 9.42 3.36
C THR A 82 -15.30 9.86 2.22
N HIS A 83 -15.88 8.92 1.46
CA HIS A 83 -16.86 9.21 0.42
C HIS A 83 -18.26 9.54 0.95
N SER A 84 -18.61 9.10 2.17
CA SER A 84 -19.98 9.19 2.67
C SER A 84 -20.11 9.49 4.16
N ALA A 85 -19.16 9.08 5.00
CA ALA A 85 -19.19 9.32 6.43
C ALA A 85 -18.93 10.81 6.75
N SER A 86 -19.54 11.31 7.82
CA SER A 86 -19.40 12.71 8.24
C SER A 86 -18.15 12.96 9.08
N ARG A 87 -17.60 11.92 9.71
CA ARG A 87 -16.38 11.94 10.51
C ARG A 87 -15.76 10.55 10.53
N ILE A 88 -14.46 10.46 10.32
CA ILE A 88 -13.72 9.20 10.33
C ILE A 88 -12.57 9.34 11.34
N VAL A 89 -12.52 8.42 12.29
CA VAL A 89 -11.42 8.33 13.26
C VAL A 89 -10.77 6.96 13.16
N SER A 90 -9.47 6.92 12.85
CA SER A 90 -8.66 5.71 12.84
C SER A 90 -7.95 5.55 14.19
N ILE A 91 -8.23 4.44 14.90
CA ILE A 91 -7.57 4.08 16.15
C ILE A 91 -6.47 3.07 15.84
N CYS A 92 -5.23 3.53 15.89
CA CYS A 92 -4.04 2.79 15.49
C CYS A 92 -3.27 2.27 16.71
N SER A 93 -3.38 0.96 17.00
CA SER A 93 -2.61 0.33 18.09
C SER A 93 -1.11 0.26 17.82
N SER A 94 -0.72 0.34 16.55
CA SER A 94 0.66 0.46 16.09
C SER A 94 0.68 1.30 14.83
N VAL A 95 1.77 2.03 14.60
CA VAL A 95 1.95 2.81 13.38
C VAL A 95 2.57 1.89 12.32
N PRO A 96 1.92 1.65 11.17
CA PRO A 96 2.51 0.92 10.05
C PRO A 96 3.30 1.87 9.15
N TRP A 97 4.23 1.35 8.35
CA TRP A 97 4.68 2.05 7.15
C TRP A 97 3.61 1.91 6.07
N VAL A 98 3.09 3.03 5.58
CA VAL A 98 2.04 3.04 4.55
C VAL A 98 2.69 3.20 3.17
N LEU A 99 2.73 2.10 2.42
CA LEU A 99 3.32 2.03 1.10
C LEU A 99 2.26 2.26 0.01
N PRO A 100 2.61 2.88 -1.12
CA PRO A 100 1.71 2.92 -2.28
C PRO A 100 1.74 1.58 -3.03
N ARG A 101 0.87 1.45 -4.02
CA ARG A 101 0.92 0.32 -4.96
C ARG A 101 2.09 0.40 -5.95
N TRP A 102 2.61 1.60 -6.22
CA TRP A 102 3.68 1.86 -7.18
C TRP A 102 4.80 2.67 -6.55
N VAL A 103 6.05 2.26 -6.75
CA VAL A 103 7.24 2.94 -6.22
C VAL A 103 8.29 3.10 -7.29
N SER A 104 9.17 4.08 -7.13
CA SER A 104 10.37 4.18 -7.94
C SER A 104 11.56 3.55 -7.25
N ASP A 105 12.43 2.91 -8.02
CA ASP A 105 13.78 2.59 -7.57
C ASP A 105 14.74 3.79 -7.73
N SER A 106 16.00 3.59 -7.35
CA SER A 106 17.07 4.60 -7.42
C SER A 106 17.42 5.03 -8.84
N GLU A 107 17.07 4.24 -9.84
CA GLU A 107 17.32 4.51 -11.27
C GLU A 107 16.13 5.24 -11.92
N GLY A 108 15.09 5.59 -11.14
CA GLY A 108 13.88 6.24 -11.64
C GLY A 108 12.90 5.28 -12.32
N THR A 109 13.07 3.96 -12.17
CA THR A 109 12.14 2.96 -12.73
C THR A 109 10.95 2.82 -11.80
N VAL A 110 9.74 3.08 -12.31
CA VAL A 110 8.50 2.93 -11.53
C VAL A 110 7.95 1.52 -11.68
N LEU A 111 7.86 0.79 -10.56
CA LEU A 111 7.41 -0.60 -10.52
C LEU A 111 6.25 -0.78 -9.54
N PRO A 112 5.41 -1.82 -9.72
CA PRO A 112 4.56 -2.32 -8.66
C PRO A 112 5.38 -2.62 -7.40
N ILE A 113 4.82 -2.34 -6.22
CA ILE A 113 5.54 -2.44 -4.95
C ILE A 113 6.06 -3.86 -4.68
N ASP A 114 5.31 -4.89 -5.03
CA ASP A 114 5.73 -6.29 -4.90
C ASP A 114 6.97 -6.60 -5.78
N MET A 115 6.99 -6.13 -7.02
CA MET A 115 8.17 -6.21 -7.89
C MET A 115 9.36 -5.41 -7.34
N ALA A 116 9.11 -4.28 -6.69
CA ALA A 116 10.18 -3.49 -6.09
C ALA A 116 10.76 -4.14 -4.82
N LEU A 117 9.91 -4.75 -3.98
CA LEU A 117 10.30 -5.37 -2.71
C LEU A 117 10.94 -6.75 -2.90
N PHE A 118 10.39 -7.61 -3.75
CA PHE A 118 10.75 -9.03 -3.80
C PHE A 118 11.71 -9.37 -4.95
N LYS A 119 12.92 -8.80 -4.89
CA LYS A 119 14.04 -9.09 -5.81
C LYS A 119 15.05 -10.04 -5.16
N ARG A 120 15.65 -10.97 -5.91
CA ARG A 120 16.73 -11.83 -5.37
C ARG A 120 18.05 -11.08 -5.20
N SER A 121 18.41 -10.22 -6.17
CA SER A 121 19.66 -9.45 -6.19
C SER A 121 19.78 -8.49 -5.01
N HIS A 122 18.63 -7.99 -4.56
CA HIS A 122 18.46 -7.10 -3.44
C HIS A 122 17.34 -7.65 -2.57
N ALA A 123 17.59 -8.82 -1.95
CA ALA A 123 16.63 -9.45 -1.07
C ALA A 123 16.08 -8.39 -0.11
N PHE A 124 14.74 -8.26 -0.07
CA PHE A 124 14.07 -7.54 0.99
C PHE A 124 14.71 -7.99 2.32
N PRO A 125 14.97 -7.11 3.30
CA PRO A 125 15.62 -7.45 4.58
C PRO A 125 14.80 -8.38 5.50
N GLN A 126 14.15 -9.37 4.91
CA GLN A 126 13.51 -10.53 5.48
C GLN A 126 14.19 -11.72 4.80
N ALA A 127 15.48 -11.91 5.08
CA ALA A 127 16.11 -13.20 4.84
C ALA A 127 15.22 -14.30 5.45
N GLU A 128 15.34 -15.54 4.96
CA GLU A 128 14.71 -16.75 5.50
C GLU A 128 15.21 -17.09 6.94
N SER A 129 15.48 -16.05 7.75
CA SER A 129 15.83 -16.17 9.15
C SER A 129 14.58 -16.44 9.94
N VAL A 130 14.66 -17.51 10.74
CA VAL A 130 13.66 -17.94 11.72
C VAL A 130 13.55 -16.94 12.89
N GLN A 131 14.55 -16.07 13.07
CA GLN A 131 14.63 -15.10 14.16
C GLN A 131 14.93 -13.68 13.67
N LEU A 132 14.16 -12.72 14.17
CA LEU A 132 14.36 -11.30 13.92
C LEU A 132 15.23 -10.69 15.03
N THR A 133 16.32 -10.03 14.65
CA THR A 133 17.17 -9.26 15.57
C THR A 133 16.78 -7.77 15.53
N PRO A 134 17.03 -6.99 16.59
CA PRO A 134 16.80 -5.55 16.57
C PRO A 134 17.48 -4.84 15.40
N GLU A 135 18.69 -5.24 15.00
CA GLU A 135 19.35 -4.63 13.84
C GLU A 135 18.68 -4.99 12.52
N SER A 136 18.22 -6.23 12.35
CA SER A 136 17.43 -6.63 11.18
C SER A 136 16.11 -5.85 11.09
N CYS A 137 15.43 -5.65 12.23
CA CYS A 137 14.26 -4.78 12.32
C CYS A 137 14.59 -3.34 11.90
N ARG A 138 15.63 -2.72 12.48
CA ARG A 138 16.06 -1.36 12.13
C ARG A 138 16.42 -1.22 10.66
N GLN A 139 17.11 -2.21 10.07
CA GLN A 139 17.42 -2.22 8.64
C GLN A 139 16.15 -2.21 7.79
N ARG A 140 15.14 -3.00 8.16
CA ARG A 140 13.83 -3.00 7.49
C ARG A 140 13.11 -1.67 7.64
N HIS A 141 13.13 -1.04 8.82
CA HIS A 141 12.56 0.30 9.03
C HIS A 141 13.25 1.35 8.15
N ARG A 142 14.59 1.37 8.07
CA ARG A 142 15.34 2.29 7.20
C ARG A 142 14.94 2.13 5.73
N PHE A 143 14.83 0.89 5.26
CA PHE A 143 14.45 0.57 3.88
C PHE A 143 13.00 1.00 3.57
N LEU A 144 12.05 0.75 4.49
CA LEU A 144 10.67 1.20 4.30
C LEU A 144 10.57 2.73 4.34
N LYS A 145 11.32 3.39 5.23
CA LYS A 145 11.41 4.85 5.29
C LYS A 145 11.95 5.45 4.00
N SER A 146 12.97 4.85 3.37
CA SER A 146 13.48 5.36 2.09
C SER A 146 12.46 5.26 0.95
N ILE A 147 11.49 4.35 1.03
CA ILE A 147 10.39 4.27 0.08
C ILE A 147 9.33 5.34 0.37
N VAL A 148 8.92 5.46 1.63
CA VAL A 148 7.82 6.37 2.03
C VAL A 148 8.25 7.83 1.96
N GLY A 149 9.52 8.12 2.24
CA GLY A 149 10.05 9.47 2.38
C GLY A 149 9.45 10.21 3.58
N GLU A 150 9.47 11.54 3.53
CA GLU A 150 8.97 12.38 4.63
C GLU A 150 7.44 12.52 4.64
N LYS A 151 6.74 11.96 3.62
CA LYS A 151 5.29 12.08 3.46
C LYS A 151 4.52 11.66 4.71
N GLN A 152 4.91 10.52 5.28
CA GLN A 152 4.27 9.95 6.46
C GLN A 152 4.71 10.65 7.75
N LEU A 153 5.98 11.01 7.87
CA LEU A 153 6.49 11.79 9.02
C LEU A 153 5.72 13.11 9.17
N ASN A 154 5.41 13.76 8.06
CA ASN A 154 4.67 15.03 8.01
C ASN A 154 3.14 14.85 8.05
N SER A 155 2.65 13.71 8.57
CA SER A 155 1.23 13.43 8.76
C SER A 155 0.93 13.15 10.23
N ASP A 156 -0.34 13.30 10.64
CA ASP A 156 -0.77 12.99 12.02
C ASP A 156 -0.63 11.48 12.38
N LEU A 157 -0.42 10.61 11.38
CA LEU A 157 -0.04 9.21 11.60
C LEU A 157 1.39 9.09 12.14
N GLY A 158 2.31 9.95 11.72
CA GLY A 158 3.72 9.88 12.09
C GLY A 158 4.41 8.57 11.69
N GLU A 159 5.59 8.32 12.27
CA GLU A 159 6.40 7.13 12.04
C GLU A 159 6.34 6.16 13.23
N PRO A 160 6.63 4.86 13.02
CA PRO A 160 6.82 3.92 14.13
C PRO A 160 7.93 4.41 15.07
N LEU A 161 7.69 4.40 16.39
CA LEU A 161 8.65 4.90 17.38
C LEU A 161 9.74 3.89 17.76
N ASP A 162 9.41 2.60 17.78
CA ASP A 162 10.30 1.52 18.20
C ASP A 162 10.75 0.70 17.00
N TRP A 163 11.95 0.99 16.49
CA TRP A 163 12.53 0.33 15.30
C TRP A 163 13.26 -0.98 15.63
N ASP A 164 13.35 -1.35 16.91
CA ASP A 164 13.92 -2.63 17.33
C ASP A 164 12.89 -3.77 17.20
N LYS A 165 11.62 -3.41 17.00
CA LYS A 165 10.50 -4.31 16.72
C LYS A 165 10.27 -4.49 15.22
N PRO A 166 9.57 -5.56 14.81
CA PRO A 166 9.27 -5.79 13.41
C PRO A 166 8.44 -4.65 12.81
N ALA A 167 8.86 -4.19 11.64
CA ALA A 167 8.12 -3.19 10.89
C ALA A 167 6.78 -3.74 10.40
N HIS A 168 5.68 -3.10 10.79
CA HIS A 168 4.37 -3.31 10.19
C HIS A 168 4.25 -2.53 8.89
N VAL A 169 3.58 -3.12 7.91
CA VAL A 169 3.34 -2.51 6.60
C VAL A 169 1.86 -2.55 6.32
N ALA A 170 1.35 -1.46 5.75
CA ALA A 170 0.05 -1.41 5.10
C ALA A 170 0.23 -0.81 3.70
N ILE A 171 -0.64 -1.15 2.76
CA ILE A 171 -0.63 -0.61 1.41
C ILE A 171 -1.88 0.23 1.23
N SER A 172 -1.71 1.50 0.86
CA SER A 172 -2.80 2.42 0.51
C SER A 172 -2.24 3.57 -0.33
N ASN A 173 -2.96 3.97 -1.37
CA ASN A 173 -2.61 5.14 -2.17
C ASN A 173 -3.13 6.46 -1.54
N ASP A 174 -4.20 6.38 -0.76
CA ASP A 174 -5.00 7.55 -0.36
C ASP A 174 -4.95 7.85 1.13
N PHE A 175 -4.76 6.83 1.98
CA PHE A 175 -4.88 7.00 3.44
C PHE A 175 -3.98 8.12 3.99
N LEU A 176 -2.70 8.17 3.61
CA LEU A 176 -1.78 9.22 4.09
C LEU A 176 -2.23 10.62 3.65
N ASP A 177 -2.71 10.77 2.42
CA ASP A 177 -3.18 12.06 1.90
C ASP A 177 -4.43 12.51 2.67
N LEU A 178 -5.36 11.59 2.90
CA LEU A 178 -6.58 11.85 3.66
C LEU A 178 -6.31 12.23 5.12
N VAL A 179 -5.28 11.65 5.74
CA VAL A 179 -4.81 12.04 7.08
C VAL A 179 -4.19 13.43 7.05
N ARG A 180 -3.29 13.73 6.09
CA ARG A 180 -2.67 15.06 5.95
C ARG A 180 -3.69 16.17 5.70
N GLU A 181 -4.74 15.86 4.96
CA GLU A 181 -5.87 16.77 4.69
C GLU A 181 -6.89 16.81 5.84
N ARG A 182 -6.67 16.06 6.93
CA ARG A 182 -7.56 15.96 8.11
C ARG A 182 -8.97 15.47 7.78
N ARG A 183 -9.12 14.70 6.69
CA ARG A 183 -10.36 13.97 6.38
C ARG A 183 -10.48 12.68 7.21
N ILE A 184 -9.35 12.17 7.69
CA ILE A 184 -9.26 11.07 8.66
C ILE A 184 -8.48 11.58 9.88
N GLU A 185 -9.11 11.54 11.05
CA GLU A 185 -8.43 11.79 12.33
C GLU A 185 -7.71 10.51 12.77
N VAL A 186 -6.49 10.63 13.31
CA VAL A 186 -5.71 9.49 13.80
C VAL A 186 -5.52 9.59 15.31
N PHE A 187 -5.80 8.49 16.01
CA PHE A 187 -5.54 8.33 17.43
C PHE A 187 -4.61 7.14 17.64
N HIS A 188 -3.49 7.37 18.33
CA HIS A 188 -2.50 6.34 18.64
C HIS A 188 -2.85 5.63 19.93
N GLY A 189 -3.03 4.32 19.86
CA GLY A 189 -3.30 3.48 21.02
C GLY A 189 -4.19 2.28 20.72
N ARG A 190 -4.26 1.40 21.71
CA ARG A 190 -5.10 0.20 21.67
C ARG A 190 -6.47 0.53 22.28
N LEU A 191 -7.53 0.12 21.58
CA LEU A 191 -8.87 0.16 22.12
C LEU A 191 -9.03 -0.91 23.21
N GLU A 192 -9.37 -0.48 24.43
CA GLU A 192 -9.46 -1.34 25.64
C GLU A 192 -10.86 -1.37 26.26
N GLY A 193 -11.80 -0.59 25.73
CA GLY A 193 -13.17 -0.62 26.18
C GLY A 193 -14.03 0.47 25.59
N ILE A 194 -15.29 0.46 25.99
CA ILE A 194 -16.27 1.50 25.70
C ILE A 194 -16.83 1.96 27.05
N CYS A 195 -16.80 3.25 27.29
CA CYS A 195 -17.32 3.90 28.49
C CYS A 195 -18.86 3.85 28.51
N GLU A 196 -19.48 4.17 29.65
CA GLU A 196 -20.93 4.15 29.79
C GLU A 196 -21.65 5.19 28.92
N ASP A 197 -20.95 6.25 28.51
CA ASP A 197 -21.44 7.29 27.60
C ASP A 197 -21.24 6.94 26.11
N GLY A 198 -20.71 5.74 25.82
CA GLY A 198 -20.41 5.29 24.46
C GLY A 198 -19.06 5.77 23.91
N SER A 199 -18.27 6.52 24.69
CA SER A 199 -16.93 6.93 24.28
C SER A 199 -15.96 5.73 24.28
N LEU A 200 -15.01 5.76 23.35
CA LEU A 200 -14.00 4.73 23.16
C LEU A 200 -12.81 4.98 24.08
N ARG A 201 -12.47 4.01 24.91
CA ARG A 201 -11.32 4.07 25.81
C ARG A 201 -10.08 3.52 25.13
N VAL A 202 -9.14 4.41 24.84
CA VAL A 202 -7.92 4.11 24.08
C VAL A 202 -6.70 4.32 24.97
N ILE A 203 -5.86 3.29 25.08
CA ILE A 203 -4.60 3.34 25.82
C ILE A 203 -3.45 3.48 24.82
N ASP A 204 -2.72 4.60 24.91
CA ASP A 204 -1.51 4.82 24.12
C ASP A 204 -0.49 3.71 24.43
N SER A 205 -0.08 2.98 23.38
CA SER A 205 0.79 1.82 23.53
C SER A 205 2.23 2.17 23.91
N ASN A 206 2.63 3.44 23.81
CA ASN A 206 3.97 3.92 24.16
C ASN A 206 3.99 4.60 25.52
N THR A 207 3.00 5.44 25.81
CA THR A 207 2.96 6.21 27.07
C THR A 207 2.16 5.53 28.17
N GLY A 208 1.28 4.59 27.82
CA GLY A 208 0.32 3.99 28.75
C GLY A 208 -0.79 4.95 29.18
N ASN A 209 -0.84 6.16 28.62
CA ASN A 209 -1.86 7.14 28.94
C ASN A 209 -3.20 6.70 28.37
N GLU A 210 -4.23 6.85 29.19
CA GLU A 210 -5.60 6.60 28.78
C GLU A 210 -6.21 7.88 28.19
N SER A 211 -6.90 7.72 27.07
CA SER A 211 -7.68 8.77 26.42
C SER A 211 -9.06 8.24 26.06
N SER A 212 -10.03 9.14 25.97
CA SER A 212 -11.38 8.83 25.52
C SER A 212 -11.68 9.56 24.21
N VAL A 213 -12.33 8.85 23.28
CA VAL A 213 -12.74 9.40 21.99
C VAL A 213 -14.25 9.22 21.84
N GLU A 214 -14.98 10.32 21.72
CA GLU A 214 -16.44 10.32 21.77
C GLU A 214 -17.11 10.55 20.41
N GLY A 215 -18.42 10.24 20.37
CA GLY A 215 -19.31 10.64 19.29
C GLY A 215 -19.28 9.73 18.07
N PHE A 216 -19.45 8.42 18.26
CA PHE A 216 -19.49 7.45 17.16
C PHE A 216 -20.85 6.78 17.03
N ASP A 217 -21.33 6.70 15.79
CA ASP A 217 -22.53 5.95 15.44
C ASP A 217 -22.17 4.51 15.03
N ARG A 218 -20.93 4.30 14.57
CA ARG A 218 -20.42 3.00 14.12
C ARG A 218 -18.97 2.79 14.54
N ILE A 219 -18.64 1.56 14.94
CA ILE A 219 -17.30 1.13 15.27
C ILE A 219 -16.98 -0.08 14.41
N ILE A 220 -15.98 0.02 13.54
CA ILE A 220 -15.52 -1.06 12.69
C ILE A 220 -14.22 -1.61 13.28
N CYS A 221 -14.28 -2.83 13.81
CA CYS A 221 -13.12 -3.55 14.30
C CYS A 221 -12.43 -4.27 13.14
N ALA A 222 -11.31 -3.72 12.66
CA ALA A 222 -10.41 -4.36 11.70
C ALA A 222 -9.25 -5.06 12.43
N CYS A 223 -9.58 -5.90 13.40
CA CYS A 223 -8.62 -6.52 14.33
C CYS A 223 -8.06 -7.86 13.84
N GLY A 224 -8.29 -8.20 12.57
CA GLY A 224 -7.72 -9.37 11.90
C GLY A 224 -8.57 -10.63 12.04
N PHE A 225 -7.98 -11.76 11.66
CA PHE A 225 -8.65 -13.05 11.64
C PHE A 225 -7.73 -14.14 12.18
N LYS A 226 -8.33 -15.27 12.52
CA LYS A 226 -7.65 -16.52 12.85
C LYS A 226 -8.17 -17.68 12.00
N PRO A 227 -7.38 -18.76 11.83
CA PRO A 227 -7.90 -19.98 11.22
C PRO A 227 -8.95 -20.61 12.15
N ASN A 228 -9.94 -21.27 11.57
CA ASN A 228 -11.07 -21.89 12.29
C ASN A 228 -11.04 -23.42 12.12
N LEU A 229 -9.91 -24.04 12.48
CA LEU A 229 -9.68 -25.46 12.25
C LEU A 229 -10.47 -26.34 13.23
N GLU A 230 -10.73 -25.82 14.43
CA GLU A 230 -11.51 -26.47 15.48
C GLU A 230 -12.97 -26.70 15.10
N SER A 231 -13.49 -25.97 14.11
CA SER A 231 -14.86 -26.16 13.63
C SER A 231 -15.07 -27.47 12.85
N PHE A 232 -14.00 -28.12 12.37
CA PHE A 232 -14.11 -29.35 11.56
C PHE A 232 -13.02 -30.41 11.80
N LEU A 233 -11.91 -30.10 12.47
CA LEU A 233 -10.91 -31.10 12.86
C LEU A 233 -11.16 -31.62 14.28
N SER A 234 -10.92 -32.91 14.49
CA SER A 234 -11.03 -33.53 15.82
C SER A 234 -9.97 -33.00 16.80
N SER A 235 -10.25 -33.07 18.10
CA SER A 235 -9.31 -32.72 19.17
C SER A 235 -7.94 -33.39 19.03
N ASP A 236 -7.89 -34.65 18.57
CA ASP A 236 -6.64 -35.40 18.43
C ASP A 236 -5.75 -34.81 17.34
N ILE A 237 -6.32 -34.53 16.15
CA ILE A 237 -5.62 -33.85 15.05
C ILE A 237 -5.13 -32.46 15.49
N LEU A 238 -5.97 -31.69 16.17
CA LEU A 238 -5.62 -30.36 16.67
C LEU A 238 -4.47 -30.43 17.68
N ALA A 239 -4.49 -31.41 18.60
CA ALA A 239 -3.45 -31.63 19.58
C ALA A 239 -2.13 -32.04 18.91
N THR A 240 -2.17 -32.93 17.91
CA THR A 240 -1.00 -33.35 17.13
C THR A 240 -0.28 -32.16 16.50
N MET A 241 -1.02 -31.22 15.91
CA MET A 241 -0.46 -30.02 15.27
C MET A 241 -0.23 -28.85 16.24
N LYS A 242 -0.38 -29.08 17.56
CA LYS A 242 -0.28 -28.04 18.60
C LYS A 242 -1.11 -26.79 18.28
N TYR A 243 -2.33 -27.00 17.77
CA TYR A 243 -3.20 -25.90 17.36
C TYR A 243 -3.54 -24.99 18.54
N ASP A 244 -3.30 -23.69 18.39
CA ASP A 244 -3.67 -22.65 19.35
C ASP A 244 -4.70 -21.69 18.71
N PRO A 245 -5.98 -21.73 19.15
CA PRO A 245 -7.02 -20.85 18.63
C PRO A 245 -6.87 -19.38 19.04
N ASN A 246 -5.90 -19.04 19.90
CA ASN A 246 -5.60 -17.66 20.29
C ASN A 246 -4.36 -17.10 19.60
N ASP A 247 -3.58 -17.93 18.89
CA ASP A 247 -2.42 -17.48 18.13
C ASP A 247 -2.82 -17.09 16.69
N SER A 248 -2.97 -15.79 16.46
CA SER A 248 -3.32 -15.22 15.15
C SER A 248 -2.11 -15.05 14.20
N PHE A 249 -0.92 -15.52 14.58
CA PHE A 249 0.29 -15.43 13.77
C PHE A 249 0.74 -16.81 13.25
N ALA A 250 0.86 -17.79 14.14
CA ALA A 250 1.33 -19.14 13.82
C ALA A 250 0.50 -20.16 14.61
N ALA A 251 -0.75 -20.36 14.19
CA ALA A 251 -1.74 -21.14 14.94
C ALA A 251 -1.44 -22.64 15.03
N THR A 252 -0.65 -23.21 14.10
CA THR A 252 -0.31 -24.64 14.04
C THR A 252 1.20 -24.85 13.93
N THR A 253 1.68 -26.05 14.27
CA THR A 253 3.02 -26.55 13.95
C THR A 253 2.91 -27.53 12.78
N LEU A 254 3.47 -27.15 11.63
CA LEU A 254 3.45 -27.93 10.39
C LEU A 254 4.80 -27.79 9.68
N ALA A 255 5.28 -28.87 9.06
CA ALA A 255 6.45 -28.82 8.20
C ALA A 255 6.13 -27.96 6.97
N TRP A 256 6.87 -26.86 6.80
CA TRP A 256 6.70 -25.87 5.72
C TRP A 256 5.27 -25.34 5.59
N ASP A 257 4.53 -25.25 6.70
CA ASP A 257 3.11 -24.90 6.76
C ASP A 257 2.19 -25.85 5.94
N THR A 258 2.60 -27.09 5.72
CA THR A 258 1.90 -28.06 4.84
C THR A 258 1.67 -29.45 5.41
N LEU A 259 2.67 -30.08 6.03
CA LEU A 259 2.65 -31.51 6.34
C LEU A 259 2.91 -31.79 7.82
N HIS A 260 2.46 -32.95 8.30
CA HIS A 260 2.80 -33.46 9.62
C HIS A 260 3.09 -34.98 9.54
N PRO A 261 4.19 -35.50 10.10
CA PRO A 261 4.59 -36.90 9.97
C PRO A 261 3.58 -37.87 10.61
N GLU A 262 2.89 -37.45 11.66
CA GLU A 262 1.84 -38.24 12.32
C GLU A 262 0.47 -38.18 11.60
N LEU A 263 0.34 -37.34 10.57
CA LEU A 263 -0.89 -37.16 9.79
C LEU A 263 -0.63 -37.41 8.29
N PRO A 264 -0.15 -38.60 7.89
CA PRO A 264 0.38 -38.85 6.53
C PRO A 264 -0.65 -38.71 5.40
N ASN A 265 -1.94 -38.80 5.72
CA ASN A 265 -3.03 -38.66 4.76
C ASN A 265 -3.73 -37.28 4.84
N LEU A 266 -3.16 -36.32 5.58
CA LEU A 266 -3.69 -34.97 5.74
C LEU A 266 -2.62 -33.94 5.37
N GLY A 267 -2.91 -33.09 4.41
CA GLY A 267 -2.07 -31.94 4.05
C GLY A 267 -2.79 -30.62 4.22
N PHE A 268 -2.03 -29.54 4.34
CA PHE A 268 -2.51 -28.18 4.52
C PHE A 268 -2.00 -27.31 3.37
N CYS A 269 -2.85 -26.42 2.88
CA CYS A 269 -2.51 -25.45 1.85
C CYS A 269 -3.10 -24.09 2.23
N GLY A 270 -2.27 -23.05 2.24
CA GLY A 270 -2.72 -21.71 2.63
C GLY A 270 -2.80 -21.46 4.13
N MET A 271 -2.13 -22.27 4.96
CA MET A 271 -1.81 -21.93 6.36
C MET A 271 -0.66 -20.90 6.41
N TYR A 272 -0.77 -19.86 5.58
CA TYR A 272 0.24 -18.85 5.31
C TYR A 272 -0.43 -17.48 5.25
N ARG A 273 0.16 -16.48 5.93
CA ARG A 273 -0.44 -15.14 6.10
C ARG A 273 0.00 -14.10 5.07
N GLY A 274 0.88 -14.48 4.14
CA GLY A 274 1.43 -13.54 3.18
C GLY A 274 0.59 -13.46 1.89
N PRO A 275 0.79 -12.40 1.09
CA PRO A 275 -0.01 -12.13 -0.09
C PRO A 275 0.40 -12.95 -1.32
N TYR A 276 1.30 -13.92 -1.16
CA TYR A 276 2.00 -14.53 -2.27
C TYR A 276 1.39 -15.87 -2.69
N PHE A 277 0.50 -15.82 -3.70
CA PHE A 277 -0.19 -17.01 -4.20
C PHE A 277 0.73 -18.12 -4.69
N GLY A 278 1.91 -17.76 -5.18
CA GLY A 278 2.87 -18.74 -5.62
C GLY A 278 3.40 -19.65 -4.50
N ILE A 279 3.42 -19.18 -3.23
CA ILE A 279 3.73 -20.05 -2.09
C ILE A 279 2.62 -21.09 -1.94
N MET A 280 1.36 -20.67 -2.01
CA MET A 280 0.21 -21.58 -1.92
C MET A 280 0.18 -22.58 -3.08
N GLU A 281 0.57 -22.17 -4.30
CA GLU A 281 0.73 -23.08 -5.43
C GLU A 281 1.79 -24.16 -5.14
N LEU A 282 2.97 -23.76 -4.66
CA LEU A 282 4.03 -24.70 -4.31
C LEU A 282 3.63 -25.62 -3.14
N GLN A 283 2.93 -25.09 -2.13
CA GLN A 283 2.34 -25.90 -1.06
C GLN A 283 1.38 -26.95 -1.61
N ALA A 284 0.48 -26.56 -2.54
CA ALA A 284 -0.45 -27.49 -3.17
C ALA A 284 0.28 -28.58 -3.96
N ARG A 285 1.34 -28.23 -4.70
CA ARG A 285 2.17 -29.20 -5.45
C ARG A 285 2.92 -30.15 -4.51
N LEU A 286 3.46 -29.63 -3.42
CA LEU A 286 4.13 -30.41 -2.39
C LEU A 286 3.17 -31.43 -1.77
N VAL A 287 2.00 -30.98 -1.31
CA VAL A 287 0.98 -31.85 -0.69
C VAL A 287 0.47 -32.89 -1.68
N ALA A 288 0.14 -32.50 -2.92
CA ALA A 288 -0.30 -33.45 -3.94
C ALA A 288 0.80 -34.48 -4.29
N GLY A 289 2.05 -34.03 -4.38
CA GLY A 289 3.20 -34.91 -4.59
C GLY A 289 3.40 -35.90 -3.44
N HIS A 290 3.22 -35.45 -2.20
CA HIS A 290 3.31 -36.28 -1.01
C HIS A 290 2.18 -37.32 -0.94
N LEU A 291 0.92 -36.90 -1.06
CA LEU A 291 -0.25 -37.78 -0.99
C LEU A 291 -0.28 -38.81 -2.13
N SER A 292 0.25 -38.47 -3.31
CA SER A 292 0.40 -39.43 -4.42
C SER A 292 1.61 -40.37 -4.29
N GLY A 293 2.48 -40.14 -3.31
CA GLY A 293 3.72 -40.88 -3.09
C GLY A 293 4.83 -40.59 -4.12
N ARG A 294 4.65 -39.56 -4.97
CA ARG A 294 5.65 -39.08 -5.93
C ARG A 294 6.79 -38.34 -5.24
N ILE A 295 6.47 -37.57 -4.21
CA ILE A 295 7.43 -36.90 -3.33
C ILE A 295 7.41 -37.65 -2.00
N ARG A 296 8.58 -38.00 -1.48
CA ARG A 296 8.73 -38.74 -0.23
C ARG A 296 9.76 -38.06 0.64
N PHE A 297 9.41 -37.86 1.90
CA PHE A 297 10.27 -37.26 2.89
C PHE A 297 10.69 -38.30 3.92
N GLY A 298 11.92 -38.15 4.43
CA GLY A 298 12.34 -38.90 5.60
C GLY A 298 11.62 -38.40 6.86
N GLU A 299 11.44 -39.25 7.85
CA GLU A 299 10.84 -38.82 9.13
C GLU A 299 11.68 -37.72 9.80
N ASN A 300 13.01 -37.82 9.75
CA ASN A 300 13.91 -36.81 10.30
C ASN A 300 13.75 -35.45 9.60
N GLU A 301 13.59 -35.44 8.28
CA GLU A 301 13.44 -34.22 7.48
C GLU A 301 12.15 -33.47 7.85
N LEU A 302 11.03 -34.19 7.99
CA LEU A 302 9.77 -33.60 8.46
C LEU A 302 9.89 -33.08 9.90
N ARG A 303 10.59 -33.80 10.78
CA ARG A 303 10.80 -33.38 12.17
C ARG A 303 11.67 -32.13 12.27
N GLU A 304 12.73 -32.02 11.48
CA GLU A 304 13.56 -30.81 11.41
C GLU A 304 12.74 -29.59 10.95
N ALA A 305 11.87 -29.76 9.94
CA ALA A 305 10.97 -28.70 9.50
C ALA A 305 9.92 -28.31 10.57
N LEU A 306 9.43 -29.27 11.36
CA LEU A 306 8.57 -28.99 12.51
C LEU A 306 9.29 -28.22 13.62
N ASP A 307 10.55 -28.55 13.91
CA ASP A 307 11.35 -27.84 14.91
C ASP A 307 11.54 -26.36 14.53
N ILE A 308 11.69 -26.07 13.23
CA ILE A 308 11.70 -24.68 12.72
C ILE A 308 10.36 -24.00 12.98
N SER A 309 9.24 -24.65 12.64
CA SER A 309 7.88 -24.12 12.88
C SER A 309 7.63 -23.84 14.37
N ASP A 310 8.01 -24.76 15.25
CA ASP A 310 7.93 -24.61 16.70
C ASP A 310 8.85 -23.49 17.22
N GLY A 311 10.04 -23.35 16.63
CA GLY A 311 10.98 -22.27 16.93
C GLY A 311 10.41 -20.88 16.66
N ILE A 312 9.68 -20.72 15.54
CA ILE A 312 8.98 -19.46 15.20
C ILE A 312 7.87 -19.16 16.20
N ARG A 313 7.10 -20.17 16.61
CA ARG A 313 6.03 -20.00 17.60
C ARG A 313 6.56 -19.57 18.96
N SER A 314 7.74 -20.08 19.33
CA SER A 314 8.36 -19.91 20.64
C SER A 314 9.24 -18.65 20.77
N CYS A 315 9.50 -17.93 19.68
CA CYS A 315 10.33 -16.73 19.69
C CYS A 315 9.51 -15.43 19.74
N ALA A 316 10.14 -14.35 20.17
CA ALA A 316 9.61 -13.00 20.07
C ALA A 316 10.77 -12.01 19.80
N PRO A 317 10.70 -11.17 18.75
CA PRO A 317 9.63 -11.12 17.75
C PRO A 317 9.66 -12.27 16.74
N ARG A 318 8.47 -12.66 16.24
CA ARG A 318 8.30 -13.76 15.29
C ARG A 318 8.62 -13.35 13.86
N ALA A 319 9.38 -14.17 13.14
CA ALA A 319 9.55 -14.05 11.70
C ALA A 319 8.40 -14.75 10.97
N GLN A 320 7.93 -14.17 9.86
CA GLN A 320 7.14 -14.94 8.91
C GLN A 320 8.10 -15.59 7.92
N PRO A 321 8.16 -16.93 7.85
CA PRO A 321 9.12 -17.60 6.98
C PRO A 321 8.70 -17.46 5.52
N GLY A 322 9.69 -17.22 4.65
CA GLY A 322 9.51 -17.17 3.21
C GLY A 322 10.01 -18.46 2.58
N HIS A 323 9.18 -19.50 2.50
CA HIS A 323 9.63 -20.82 2.04
C HIS A 323 9.67 -21.00 0.52
N MET A 324 9.71 -19.94 -0.30
CA MET A 324 9.44 -20.14 -1.73
C MET A 324 10.52 -20.95 -2.45
N ASP A 325 11.80 -20.65 -2.20
CA ASP A 325 12.91 -21.41 -2.77
C ASP A 325 13.00 -22.82 -2.19
N GLU A 326 12.75 -22.94 -0.89
CA GLU A 326 12.72 -24.23 -0.19
C GLU A 326 11.59 -25.13 -0.75
N LEU A 327 10.36 -24.63 -0.83
CA LEU A 327 9.21 -25.35 -1.40
C LEU A 327 9.45 -25.71 -2.87
N ALA A 328 10.06 -24.83 -3.66
CA ALA A 328 10.42 -25.13 -5.03
C ALA A 328 11.45 -26.27 -5.12
N GLN A 329 12.48 -26.27 -4.25
CA GLN A 329 13.46 -27.36 -4.18
C GLN A 329 12.82 -28.67 -3.74
N LEU A 330 11.90 -28.64 -2.78
CA LEU A 330 11.17 -29.84 -2.32
C LEU A 330 10.29 -30.43 -3.43
N CYS A 331 9.72 -29.58 -4.29
CA CYS A 331 8.86 -30.04 -5.38
C CYS A 331 9.62 -30.52 -6.64
N PHE A 332 10.75 -29.89 -6.98
CA PHE A 332 11.47 -30.14 -8.26
C PHE A 332 12.88 -30.68 -8.11
N GLY A 333 13.39 -30.77 -6.88
CA GLY A 333 14.74 -31.18 -6.57
C GLY A 333 15.77 -30.04 -6.67
N PRO A 334 17.05 -30.33 -6.39
CA PRO A 334 18.13 -29.34 -6.31
C PRO A 334 18.52 -28.73 -7.66
N SER A 335 18.15 -29.39 -8.77
CA SER A 335 18.33 -28.88 -10.13
C SER A 335 17.17 -27.99 -10.60
N SER A 336 16.25 -27.62 -9.70
CA SER A 336 15.17 -26.68 -9.99
C SER A 336 15.77 -25.40 -10.61
N PRO A 337 15.33 -25.01 -11.80
CA PRO A 337 15.87 -23.82 -12.45
C PRO A 337 15.55 -22.60 -11.59
N LYS A 338 16.58 -22.02 -11.00
CA LYS A 338 16.54 -20.64 -10.52
C LYS A 338 16.53 -19.77 -11.78
N TYR A 339 15.35 -19.57 -12.39
CA TYR A 339 15.27 -18.67 -13.54
C TYR A 339 15.52 -17.24 -13.05
N ASN A 340 16.75 -16.78 -13.24
CA ASN A 340 17.08 -15.36 -13.20
C ASN A 340 16.76 -14.79 -14.59
N VAL A 341 15.85 -13.82 -14.67
CA VAL A 341 15.57 -13.10 -15.92
C VAL A 341 16.73 -12.13 -16.17
N ASP A 342 17.84 -12.63 -16.67
CA ASP A 342 19.04 -11.85 -17.01
C ASP A 342 19.72 -11.12 -15.83
N LYS A 343 21.05 -10.99 -15.87
CA LYS A 343 21.84 -10.36 -14.79
C LYS A 343 21.75 -8.83 -14.76
N SER A 344 20.94 -8.24 -15.64
CA SER A 344 20.70 -6.80 -15.68
C SER A 344 19.64 -6.40 -14.64
N ASP A 345 20.05 -6.27 -13.38
CA ASP A 345 19.48 -5.63 -12.17
C ASP A 345 17.96 -5.63 -11.85
N ILE A 346 17.04 -5.76 -12.81
CA ILE A 346 15.58 -5.68 -12.58
C ILE A 346 14.87 -7.03 -12.81
N GLY A 347 15.56 -8.07 -13.28
CA GLY A 347 14.96 -9.36 -13.67
C GLY A 347 15.11 -10.53 -12.69
N GLU A 348 15.40 -10.28 -11.42
CA GLU A 348 15.42 -11.36 -10.41
C GLU A 348 14.15 -11.40 -9.56
N MET A 349 13.00 -11.24 -10.21
CA MET A 349 11.70 -11.36 -9.55
C MET A 349 11.44 -12.81 -9.17
N VAL A 350 10.92 -13.03 -7.97
CA VAL A 350 10.49 -14.36 -7.55
C VAL A 350 9.09 -14.62 -8.12
N SER A 351 8.89 -15.72 -8.86
CA SER A 351 7.59 -16.17 -9.41
C SER A 351 7.51 -17.69 -9.52
N PRO A 352 6.46 -18.34 -9.00
CA PRO A 352 6.29 -19.79 -9.14
C PRO A 352 5.99 -20.31 -10.52
N ALA A 353 5.56 -19.44 -11.43
CA ALA A 353 5.55 -19.73 -12.86
C ALA A 353 6.95 -20.07 -13.41
N PHE A 354 8.03 -19.73 -12.69
CA PHE A 354 9.39 -20.13 -13.03
C PHE A 354 9.76 -21.52 -12.48
N TYR A 355 9.06 -22.05 -11.49
CA TYR A 355 9.36 -23.36 -10.90
C TYR A 355 8.47 -24.48 -11.46
N GLN A 356 7.95 -24.32 -12.66
CA GLN A 356 7.00 -25.28 -13.22
C GLN A 356 7.46 -25.77 -14.61
N PRO A 357 7.10 -27.01 -15.01
CA PRO A 357 7.67 -27.68 -16.18
C PRO A 357 7.13 -27.19 -17.53
N ASP A 358 6.05 -26.42 -17.56
CA ASP A 358 5.47 -25.84 -18.76
C ASP A 358 6.28 -24.61 -19.20
N GLU A 359 7.14 -24.79 -20.20
CA GLU A 359 8.00 -23.70 -20.69
C GLU A 359 7.20 -22.53 -21.27
N ASP A 360 5.99 -22.74 -21.80
CA ASP A 360 5.17 -21.69 -22.40
C ASP A 360 4.65 -20.73 -21.31
N ILE A 361 4.16 -21.26 -20.19
CA ILE A 361 3.73 -20.45 -19.04
C ILE A 361 4.92 -19.67 -18.46
N ALA A 362 6.09 -20.31 -18.34
CA ALA A 362 7.29 -19.65 -17.81
C ALA A 362 7.76 -18.51 -18.73
N ASN A 363 7.76 -18.75 -20.05
CA ASN A 363 8.12 -17.74 -21.06
C ASN A 363 7.12 -16.58 -21.10
N GLN A 364 5.82 -16.86 -20.97
CA GLN A 364 4.79 -15.83 -20.91
C GLN A 364 4.97 -14.95 -19.66
N CYS A 365 5.13 -15.55 -18.48
CA CYS A 365 5.40 -14.83 -17.23
C CYS A 365 6.65 -13.93 -17.35
N LYS A 366 7.72 -14.46 -17.94
CA LYS A 366 8.94 -13.70 -18.22
C LYS A 366 8.67 -12.50 -19.13
N SER A 367 7.94 -12.70 -20.22
CA SER A 367 7.57 -11.61 -21.14
C SER A 367 6.73 -10.54 -20.44
N ASP A 368 5.78 -10.93 -19.60
CA ASP A 368 4.91 -9.99 -18.89
C ASP A 368 5.69 -9.14 -17.87
N ILE A 369 6.59 -9.77 -17.11
CA ILE A 369 7.51 -9.07 -16.19
C ILE A 369 8.41 -8.10 -16.96
N GLN A 370 9.00 -8.53 -18.09
CA GLN A 370 9.86 -7.66 -18.92
C GLN A 370 9.09 -6.49 -19.53
N ASN A 371 7.85 -6.71 -19.95
CA ASN A 371 6.97 -5.66 -20.44
C ASN A 371 6.66 -4.62 -19.36
N GLU A 372 6.38 -5.07 -18.13
CA GLU A 372 6.09 -4.14 -17.03
C GLU A 372 7.34 -3.37 -16.59
N ILE A 373 8.51 -3.99 -16.57
CA ILE A 373 9.79 -3.29 -16.34
C ILE A 373 10.04 -2.24 -17.43
N SER A 374 9.78 -2.57 -18.69
CA SER A 374 9.97 -1.65 -19.81
C SER A 374 9.06 -0.43 -19.69
N ARG A 375 7.78 -0.63 -19.32
CA ARG A 375 6.84 0.46 -18.99
C ARG A 375 7.26 1.28 -17.78
N GLY A 376 7.87 0.65 -16.78
CA GLY A 376 8.43 1.36 -15.63
C GLY A 376 9.57 2.31 -16.00
N ARG A 377 10.34 1.98 -17.05
CA ARG A 377 11.52 2.74 -17.51
C ARG A 377 11.19 3.82 -18.55
N ASP A 378 10.15 3.63 -19.35
CA ASP A 378 9.82 4.54 -20.45
C ASP A 378 9.16 5.86 -20.00
N GLY A 379 8.90 6.00 -18.70
CA GLY A 379 8.30 7.19 -18.09
C GLY A 379 6.77 7.20 -18.11
N SER A 380 6.10 6.22 -18.73
CA SER A 380 4.64 6.15 -18.82
C SER A 380 3.93 6.07 -17.46
N ARG A 381 4.63 5.59 -16.43
CA ARG A 381 4.12 5.52 -15.04
C ARG A 381 4.43 6.76 -14.20
N LEU A 382 5.36 7.62 -14.63
CA LEU A 382 5.77 8.81 -13.88
C LEU A 382 4.64 9.83 -13.66
N PRO A 383 3.68 10.07 -14.57
CA PRO A 383 2.58 11.00 -14.31
C PRO A 383 1.83 10.74 -13.01
N ASN A 384 1.48 9.48 -12.72
CA ASN A 384 0.80 9.11 -11.48
C ASN A 384 1.68 9.32 -10.24
N LEU A 385 2.95 8.92 -10.33
CA LEU A 385 3.91 9.09 -9.24
C LEU A 385 4.12 10.58 -8.93
N VAL A 386 4.33 11.40 -9.97
CA VAL A 386 4.48 12.85 -9.85
C VAL A 386 3.23 13.46 -9.23
N LEU A 387 2.04 13.11 -9.73
CA LEU A 387 0.76 13.63 -9.25
C LEU A 387 0.54 13.35 -7.75
N GLY A 388 0.86 12.14 -7.29
CA GLY A 388 0.78 11.78 -5.87
C GLY A 388 1.88 12.40 -4.99
N SER A 389 3.01 12.76 -5.58
CA SER A 389 4.17 13.29 -4.85
C SER A 389 4.14 14.79 -4.58
N ILE A 390 3.44 15.56 -5.44
CA ILE A 390 3.35 17.02 -5.33
C ILE A 390 2.25 17.49 -4.36
N LEU A 391 1.48 16.58 -3.76
CA LEU A 391 0.37 16.93 -2.87
C LEU A 391 0.83 17.67 -1.61
N GLY A 392 0.08 18.70 -1.24
CA GLY A 392 0.32 19.53 -0.07
C GLY A 392 0.46 21.02 -0.36
N ASP A 393 0.99 21.73 0.62
CA ASP A 393 1.21 23.17 0.59
C ASP A 393 2.66 23.47 0.19
N TRP A 394 2.82 24.47 -0.66
CA TRP A 394 4.09 24.87 -1.27
C TRP A 394 4.22 26.39 -1.23
N SER A 395 5.45 26.85 -1.13
CA SER A 395 5.84 28.22 -1.43
C SER A 395 6.40 28.26 -2.83
N TYR A 396 6.20 29.36 -3.55
CA TYR A 396 6.81 29.55 -4.86
C TYR A 396 7.45 30.92 -5.03
N ASP A 397 8.49 30.96 -5.86
CA ASP A 397 9.15 32.18 -6.33
C ASP A 397 9.26 32.13 -7.86
N ARG A 398 8.59 33.05 -8.52
CA ARG A 398 8.51 33.16 -9.97
C ARG A 398 9.17 34.44 -10.45
N GLN A 399 10.14 34.31 -11.34
CA GLN A 399 10.74 35.42 -12.08
C GLN A 399 10.19 35.42 -13.51
N ILE A 400 9.76 36.58 -14.00
CA ILE A 400 9.22 36.76 -15.35
C ILE A 400 10.08 37.80 -16.07
N ARG A 401 10.79 37.40 -17.12
CA ARG A 401 11.63 38.26 -17.94
C ARG A 401 10.94 38.55 -19.27
N HIS A 402 10.52 39.79 -19.46
CA HIS A 402 9.95 40.28 -20.71
C HIS A 402 11.07 40.55 -21.71
N ILE A 403 11.08 39.86 -22.84
CA ILE A 403 12.21 39.87 -23.78
C ILE A 403 12.35 41.22 -24.49
N GLN A 404 11.22 41.80 -24.89
CA GLN A 404 11.20 43.06 -25.65
C GLN A 404 11.56 44.27 -24.77
N SER A 405 11.00 44.35 -23.57
CA SER A 405 11.21 45.48 -22.65
C SER A 405 12.43 45.30 -21.75
N LYS A 406 13.00 44.09 -21.67
CA LYS A 406 14.03 43.67 -20.70
C LYS A 406 13.60 43.86 -19.24
N LYS A 407 12.30 44.06 -18.98
CA LYS A 407 11.76 44.16 -17.62
C LYS A 407 11.77 42.78 -16.97
N VAL A 408 12.16 42.73 -15.70
CA VAL A 408 12.04 41.54 -14.86
C VAL A 408 11.02 41.82 -13.78
N GLU A 409 10.06 40.92 -13.64
CA GLU A 409 9.00 40.96 -12.63
C GLU A 409 9.12 39.73 -11.73
N ARG A 410 8.64 39.86 -10.51
CA ARG A 410 8.70 38.77 -9.52
C ARG A 410 7.34 38.56 -8.88
N VAL A 411 7.00 37.30 -8.68
CA VAL A 411 5.80 36.88 -7.97
C VAL A 411 6.21 35.86 -6.94
N ARG A 412 5.74 36.03 -5.71
CA ARG A 412 5.91 35.03 -4.66
C ARG A 412 4.59 34.75 -4.00
N GLY A 413 4.41 33.54 -3.52
CA GLY A 413 3.18 33.19 -2.84
C GLY A 413 3.14 31.75 -2.40
N LEU A 414 1.92 31.28 -2.22
CA LEU A 414 1.62 29.93 -1.82
C LEU A 414 0.89 29.21 -2.94
N VAL A 415 1.15 27.91 -3.04
CA VAL A 415 0.48 26.99 -3.93
C VAL A 415 -0.02 25.83 -3.10
N LYS A 416 -1.22 25.37 -3.40
CA LYS A 416 -1.79 24.17 -2.80
C LYS A 416 -2.16 23.17 -3.89
N PHE A 417 -1.70 21.93 -3.72
CA PHE A 417 -2.09 20.78 -4.52
C PHE A 417 -2.96 19.85 -3.66
N VAL A 418 -4.24 19.70 -4.01
CA VAL A 418 -5.21 18.89 -3.24
C VAL A 418 -5.96 17.94 -4.18
N LYS A 419 -6.17 16.70 -3.74
CA LYS A 419 -6.98 15.75 -4.50
C LYS A 419 -8.44 16.22 -4.57
N CYS A 420 -9.05 16.13 -5.75
CA CYS A 420 -10.45 16.45 -5.94
C CYS A 420 -11.33 15.32 -5.37
N TRP A 421 -11.85 15.51 -4.15
CA TRP A 421 -12.73 14.54 -3.47
C TRP A 421 -14.23 14.79 -3.69
N SER A 422 -14.62 15.98 -4.18
CA SER A 422 -16.01 16.42 -4.30
C SER A 422 -16.71 16.00 -5.60
N ARG A 423 -18.04 15.99 -5.52
CA ARG A 423 -19.01 15.09 -6.15
C ARG A 423 -19.68 15.61 -7.43
N ASP A 424 -19.02 16.48 -8.20
CA ASP A 424 -19.60 17.11 -9.39
C ASP A 424 -19.11 16.51 -10.72
N ARG A 425 -18.78 15.21 -10.73
CA ARG A 425 -18.47 14.46 -11.96
C ARG A 425 -19.59 13.49 -12.27
N GLU A 426 -19.86 13.31 -13.56
CA GLU A 426 -20.88 12.38 -14.06
C GLU A 426 -20.61 10.96 -13.54
N GLU A 427 -21.68 10.26 -13.11
CA GLU A 427 -21.65 8.99 -12.36
C GLU A 427 -20.81 7.87 -13.03
N ASP A 428 -20.53 7.96 -14.32
CA ASP A 428 -19.79 6.96 -15.11
C ASP A 428 -18.25 7.04 -14.97
N GLU A 429 -17.66 8.20 -14.60
CA GLU A 429 -16.19 8.33 -14.41
C GLU A 429 -15.73 7.85 -13.02
N ASP A 430 -16.63 7.83 -12.03
CA ASP A 430 -16.31 7.53 -10.63
C ASP A 430 -16.03 6.04 -10.38
N GLU A 431 -16.62 5.11 -11.15
CA GLU A 431 -16.41 3.67 -10.91
C GLU A 431 -14.95 3.23 -11.06
N ASP A 432 -14.23 3.72 -12.06
CA ASP A 432 -12.83 3.32 -12.28
C ASP A 432 -11.88 4.00 -11.28
N VAL A 433 -12.22 5.18 -10.76
CA VAL A 433 -11.50 5.82 -9.64
C VAL A 433 -11.75 5.05 -8.34
N LEU A 434 -13.01 4.70 -8.06
CA LEU A 434 -13.41 3.91 -6.89
C LEU A 434 -12.82 2.48 -6.91
N LYS A 435 -12.70 1.88 -8.10
CA LYS A 435 -12.00 0.60 -8.31
C LYS A 435 -10.46 0.75 -8.32
N GLY A 436 -9.94 1.96 -8.07
CA GLY A 436 -8.52 2.26 -7.98
C GLY A 436 -7.75 2.05 -9.28
N LYS A 437 -8.42 2.14 -10.43
CA LYS A 437 -7.83 2.05 -11.79
C LYS A 437 -7.38 3.41 -12.34
N LYS A 438 -7.89 4.50 -11.79
CA LYS A 438 -7.49 5.89 -12.09
C LYS A 438 -7.16 6.64 -10.80
N GLU A 439 -6.10 7.45 -10.83
CA GLU A 439 -5.81 8.41 -9.76
C GLU A 439 -6.82 9.58 -9.83
N ARG A 440 -7.12 10.15 -8.66
CA ARG A 440 -7.97 11.35 -8.58
C ARG A 440 -7.25 12.55 -9.19
N PRO A 441 -7.95 13.41 -9.93
CA PRO A 441 -7.39 14.69 -10.35
C PRO A 441 -6.99 15.54 -9.16
N VAL A 442 -6.00 16.40 -9.36
CA VAL A 442 -5.45 17.28 -8.34
C VAL A 442 -5.75 18.71 -8.74
N LEU A 443 -6.44 19.43 -7.85
CA LEU A 443 -6.63 20.85 -7.97
C LEU A 443 -5.34 21.55 -7.54
N TYR A 444 -4.80 22.33 -8.46
CA TYR A 444 -3.77 23.31 -8.19
C TYR A 444 -4.42 24.65 -7.95
N ARG A 445 -4.04 25.29 -6.84
CA ARG A 445 -4.47 26.64 -6.51
C ARG A 445 -3.27 27.49 -6.11
N GLU A 446 -3.03 28.57 -6.86
CA GLU A 446 -1.97 29.56 -6.61
C GLU A 446 -2.58 30.84 -6.05
N ASP A 447 -2.12 31.25 -4.87
CA ASP A 447 -2.42 32.54 -4.26
C ASP A 447 -1.10 33.32 -4.13
N GLY A 448 -0.96 34.40 -4.89
CA GLY A 448 0.31 35.07 -5.14
C GLY A 448 0.29 36.56 -4.90
N LEU A 449 1.45 37.12 -4.54
CA LEU A 449 1.69 38.55 -4.49
C LEU A 449 2.61 38.95 -5.64
N TYR A 450 2.06 39.67 -6.62
CA TYR A 450 2.79 40.20 -7.77
C TYR A 450 3.47 41.53 -7.39
N GLU A 451 4.80 41.57 -7.50
CA GLU A 451 5.60 42.76 -7.23
C GLU A 451 5.77 43.60 -8.51
N PHE A 452 5.06 44.72 -8.58
CA PHE A 452 5.20 45.66 -9.70
C PHE A 452 6.36 46.64 -9.47
N SER A 453 6.57 47.06 -8.23
CA SER A 453 7.72 47.84 -7.76
C SER A 453 7.95 47.58 -6.26
N PRO A 454 9.09 48.00 -5.67
CA PRO A 454 9.35 47.79 -4.24
C PRO A 454 8.27 48.34 -3.28
N SER A 455 7.38 49.22 -3.76
CA SER A 455 6.28 49.81 -2.99
C SER A 455 4.88 49.47 -3.50
N GLN A 456 4.74 48.71 -4.59
CA GLN A 456 3.44 48.35 -5.19
C GLN A 456 3.33 46.86 -5.46
N HIS A 457 2.32 46.26 -4.85
CA HIS A 457 2.05 44.83 -4.90
C HIS A 457 0.57 44.59 -5.18
N PHE A 458 0.25 43.49 -5.86
CA PHE A 458 -1.12 43.11 -6.20
C PHE A 458 -1.34 41.63 -5.93
N ASP A 459 -2.50 41.28 -5.38
CA ASP A 459 -2.89 39.88 -5.23
C ASP A 459 -3.23 39.29 -6.60
N ILE A 460 -2.70 38.09 -6.86
CA ILE A 460 -2.98 37.32 -8.05
C ILE A 460 -3.42 35.92 -7.67
N PHE A 461 -4.22 35.32 -8.54
CA PHE A 461 -4.80 34.00 -8.32
C PHE A 461 -4.83 33.18 -9.61
N ARG A 462 -4.57 31.87 -9.51
CA ARG A 462 -4.73 30.92 -10.63
C ARG A 462 -5.18 29.56 -10.14
N GLU A 463 -6.03 28.90 -10.93
CA GLU A 463 -6.40 27.50 -10.72
C GLU A 463 -6.16 26.68 -11.98
N TYR A 464 -5.71 25.45 -11.77
CA TYR A 464 -5.57 24.43 -12.80
C TYR A 464 -5.98 23.09 -12.23
N GLU A 465 -6.37 22.17 -13.09
CA GLU A 465 -6.61 20.79 -12.70
C GLU A 465 -5.61 19.86 -13.40
N TYR A 466 -4.97 19.00 -12.62
CA TYR A 466 -3.95 18.06 -13.05
C TYR A 466 -4.57 16.66 -13.07
N GLU A 467 -4.50 15.96 -14.19
CA GLU A 467 -4.99 14.58 -14.31
C GLU A 467 -3.95 13.71 -15.02
N ALA A 468 -3.61 12.57 -14.45
CA ALA A 468 -2.82 11.56 -15.14
C ALA A 468 -3.71 10.79 -16.12
N ARG A 469 -3.41 10.88 -17.43
CA ARG A 469 -4.10 10.14 -18.49
C ARG A 469 -3.09 9.37 -19.34
N GLY A 470 -3.14 8.04 -19.26
CA GLY A 470 -2.21 7.18 -19.98
C GLY A 470 -0.77 7.43 -19.53
N ASP A 471 0.08 7.86 -20.47
CA ASP A 471 1.50 8.15 -20.26
C ASP A 471 1.81 9.65 -20.07
N ALA A 472 0.77 10.48 -19.89
CA ALA A 472 0.91 11.93 -19.74
C ALA A 472 0.23 12.47 -18.48
N LEU A 473 0.79 13.56 -17.96
CA LEU A 473 0.14 14.43 -16.98
C LEU A 473 -0.48 15.60 -17.74
N GLU A 474 -1.80 15.63 -17.78
CA GLU A 474 -2.57 16.68 -18.44
C GLU A 474 -2.93 17.78 -17.44
N ILE A 475 -2.79 19.03 -17.87
CA ILE A 475 -3.11 20.22 -17.10
C ILE A 475 -4.22 20.95 -17.82
N TYR A 476 -5.31 21.23 -17.11
CA TYR A 476 -6.49 21.94 -17.61
C TYR A 476 -6.63 23.29 -16.93
N PHE A 477 -7.13 24.29 -17.65
CA PHE A 477 -7.57 25.54 -17.02
C PHE A 477 -8.80 25.29 -16.15
N VAL A 478 -8.90 26.02 -15.04
CA VAL A 478 -10.08 26.06 -14.18
C VAL A 478 -10.58 27.50 -14.08
N GLU A 479 -11.83 27.73 -14.47
CA GLU A 479 -12.50 29.02 -14.34
C GLU A 479 -13.84 28.85 -13.61
N GLY A 480 -14.09 29.67 -12.59
CA GLY A 480 -15.31 29.57 -11.79
C GLY A 480 -15.51 28.20 -11.13
N GLY A 481 -14.43 27.49 -10.82
CA GLY A 481 -14.45 26.13 -10.25
C GLY A 481 -14.75 25.01 -11.24
N LYS A 482 -14.76 25.29 -12.55
CA LYS A 482 -15.02 24.29 -13.60
C LYS A 482 -13.81 24.09 -14.49
N ARG A 483 -13.55 22.82 -14.85
CA ARG A 483 -12.57 22.45 -15.85
C ARG A 483 -13.00 23.02 -17.21
N GLU A 484 -12.09 23.75 -17.86
CA GLU A 484 -12.30 24.34 -19.18
C GLU A 484 -11.59 23.47 -20.24
N HIS A 485 -10.54 23.99 -20.88
CA HIS A 485 -9.81 23.32 -21.94
C HIS A 485 -8.42 22.87 -21.49
N LEU A 486 -7.86 21.88 -22.21
CA LEU A 486 -6.52 21.38 -22.02
C LEU A 486 -5.50 22.50 -22.26
N PHE A 487 -4.59 22.69 -21.31
CA PHE A 487 -3.47 23.63 -21.40
C PHE A 487 -2.17 22.94 -21.80
N LEU A 488 -1.79 21.86 -21.11
CA LEU A 488 -0.54 21.14 -21.37
C LEU A 488 -0.73 19.65 -21.23
N SER A 489 0.03 18.89 -22.02
CA SER A 489 0.19 17.45 -21.87
C SER A 489 1.68 17.16 -21.68
N LEU A 490 2.05 16.69 -20.49
CA LEU A 490 3.44 16.51 -20.05
C LEU A 490 3.79 15.03 -20.00
N LYS A 491 4.79 14.61 -20.78
CA LYS A 491 5.38 13.26 -20.69
C LYS A 491 6.68 13.33 -19.91
N PHE A 492 6.71 12.70 -18.75
CA PHE A 492 7.87 12.71 -17.87
C PHE A 492 8.86 11.61 -18.23
N SER A 493 10.14 11.88 -18.08
CA SER A 493 11.23 10.91 -18.13
C SER A 493 12.23 11.18 -16.99
N PRO A 494 12.98 10.17 -16.53
CA PRO A 494 14.11 10.39 -15.62
C PRO A 494 15.13 11.36 -16.22
N GLU A 495 15.70 12.25 -15.40
CA GLU A 495 16.77 13.16 -15.82
C GLU A 495 18.14 12.49 -15.60
N SER A 496 18.88 12.25 -16.67
CA SER A 496 20.08 11.41 -16.69
C SER A 496 21.36 12.03 -16.08
N GLU A 497 21.28 13.15 -15.35
CA GLU A 497 22.45 13.81 -14.78
C GLU A 497 22.70 13.40 -13.31
N GLY A 498 23.69 12.52 -13.14
CA GLY A 498 24.46 12.33 -11.90
C GLY A 498 23.67 11.79 -10.73
N ALA A 499 23.70 10.46 -10.55
CA ALA A 499 23.30 9.82 -9.30
C ALA A 499 24.13 10.41 -8.13
N SER A 500 23.61 11.46 -7.49
CA SER A 500 24.02 11.81 -6.14
C SER A 500 23.47 10.74 -5.20
N SER A 501 24.19 10.47 -4.12
CA SER A 501 23.84 9.53 -3.06
C SER A 501 22.33 9.35 -2.84
N THR A 502 21.91 8.11 -2.59
CA THR A 502 20.52 7.64 -2.39
C THR A 502 19.65 8.49 -1.44
N ASP A 503 20.25 9.34 -0.61
CA ASP A 503 19.55 10.23 0.32
C ASP A 503 19.02 11.53 -0.29
N ASP A 504 19.49 11.95 -1.48
CA ASP A 504 19.17 13.29 -2.02
C ASP A 504 18.06 13.28 -3.08
N GLY A 505 17.37 12.15 -3.30
CA GLY A 505 16.32 12.00 -4.32
C GLY A 505 16.82 12.05 -5.77
N TYR A 506 15.90 12.01 -6.73
CA TYR A 506 16.21 12.04 -8.18
C TYR A 506 15.27 13.01 -8.93
N TRP A 507 15.72 13.50 -10.10
CA TRP A 507 14.95 14.43 -10.92
C TRP A 507 14.21 13.71 -12.05
N VAL A 508 12.98 14.13 -12.29
CA VAL A 508 12.21 13.78 -13.49
C VAL A 508 11.82 15.05 -14.24
N LYS A 509 11.81 14.97 -15.56
CA LYS A 509 11.59 16.11 -16.45
C LYS A 509 10.53 15.83 -17.49
N ALA A 510 9.71 16.83 -17.79
CA ALA A 510 8.80 16.83 -18.94
C ALA A 510 8.93 18.13 -19.72
N THR A 511 8.82 18.05 -21.04
CA THR A 511 8.78 19.22 -21.93
C THR A 511 7.56 19.14 -22.84
N SER A 512 6.88 20.26 -23.07
CA SER A 512 5.70 20.32 -23.92
C SER A 512 5.60 21.65 -24.63
N ASP A 513 5.30 21.62 -25.93
CA ASP A 513 4.97 22.79 -26.73
C ASP A 513 3.47 22.80 -26.99
N HIS A 514 2.79 23.88 -26.64
CA HIS A 514 1.34 24.01 -26.83
C HIS A 514 0.96 25.41 -27.32
N LEU A 515 0.15 25.46 -28.37
CA LEU A 515 -0.43 26.70 -28.86
C LEU A 515 -1.74 26.96 -28.12
N CYS A 516 -1.71 27.89 -27.16
CA CYS A 516 -2.90 28.32 -26.44
C CYS A 516 -3.43 29.61 -27.09
N ILE A 517 -4.54 29.49 -27.83
CA ILE A 517 -5.21 30.57 -28.56
C ILE A 517 -4.28 31.23 -29.61
N LYS A 518 -3.46 32.20 -29.21
CA LYS A 518 -2.51 32.93 -30.08
C LYS A 518 -1.07 32.90 -29.58
N ASP A 519 -0.84 32.32 -28.41
CA ASP A 519 0.45 32.30 -27.74
C ASP A 519 1.01 30.87 -27.76
N LEU A 520 2.23 30.71 -28.25
CA LEU A 520 2.97 29.45 -28.18
C LEU A 520 3.69 29.37 -26.83
N TYR A 521 3.34 28.35 -26.05
CA TYR A 521 3.97 28.02 -24.79
C TYR A 521 4.93 26.85 -25.00
N SER A 522 6.22 27.06 -24.73
CA SER A 522 7.18 25.98 -24.53
C SER A 522 7.43 25.82 -23.04
N ALA A 523 6.97 24.73 -22.48
CA ALA A 523 6.99 24.45 -21.05
C ALA A 523 8.04 23.38 -20.72
N THR A 524 8.79 23.58 -19.64
CA THR A 524 9.64 22.55 -19.03
C THR A 524 9.29 22.42 -17.55
N PHE A 525 8.95 21.21 -17.13
CA PHE A 525 8.68 20.86 -15.75
C PHE A 525 9.78 19.94 -15.26
N ARG A 526 10.34 20.22 -14.09
CA ARG A 526 11.29 19.35 -13.38
C ARG A 526 10.80 19.13 -11.96
N VAL A 527 10.75 17.89 -11.53
CA VAL A 527 10.30 17.51 -10.18
C VAL A 527 11.37 16.67 -9.52
N LYS A 528 11.79 17.05 -8.31
CA LYS A 528 12.76 16.32 -7.50
C LYS A 528 12.02 15.38 -6.55
N LEU A 529 12.01 14.09 -6.88
CA LEU A 529 11.32 13.04 -6.14
C LEU A 529 12.23 12.44 -5.05
N ASN A 530 11.67 12.21 -3.88
CA ASN A 530 12.30 11.49 -2.77
C ASN A 530 11.24 10.58 -2.10
N GLY A 531 11.29 9.28 -2.40
CA GLY A 531 10.24 8.35 -2.02
C GLY A 531 8.88 8.75 -2.63
N LEU A 532 7.87 8.93 -1.77
CA LEU A 532 6.52 9.35 -2.16
C LEU A 532 6.31 10.86 -2.17
N SER A 533 7.33 11.65 -1.89
CA SER A 533 7.25 13.11 -1.81
C SER A 533 8.08 13.76 -2.91
N ALA A 534 7.62 14.91 -3.39
CA ALA A 534 8.48 15.84 -4.09
C ALA A 534 9.11 16.81 -3.07
N SER A 535 10.40 17.08 -3.20
CA SER A 535 11.10 18.09 -2.38
C SER A 535 11.19 19.44 -3.08
N LYS A 536 11.13 19.45 -4.43
CA LYS A 536 11.28 20.65 -5.25
C LYS A 536 10.56 20.49 -6.58
N VAL A 537 9.91 21.56 -7.04
CA VAL A 537 9.32 21.63 -8.39
C VAL A 537 9.86 22.88 -9.09
N VAL A 538 10.31 22.73 -10.34
CA VAL A 538 10.78 23.84 -11.18
C VAL A 538 9.96 23.85 -12.46
N ILE A 539 9.40 25.00 -12.79
CA ILE A 539 8.58 25.20 -13.99
C ILE A 539 9.15 26.37 -14.79
N GLU A 540 9.51 26.10 -16.04
CA GLU A 540 9.99 27.08 -16.99
C GLU A 540 9.00 27.23 -18.15
N TYR A 541 8.69 28.47 -18.52
CA TYR A 541 7.93 28.77 -19.72
C TYR A 541 8.70 29.73 -20.62
N ARG A 542 8.75 29.42 -21.92
CA ARG A 542 9.00 30.40 -22.97
C ARG A 542 7.68 30.67 -23.70
N VAL A 543 7.21 31.91 -23.64
CA VAL A 543 5.94 32.30 -24.29
C VAL A 543 6.24 33.24 -25.43
N ARG A 544 5.73 32.89 -26.62
CA ARG A 544 5.83 33.71 -27.84
C ARG A 544 4.47 33.89 -28.47
N GLY A 545 4.01 35.13 -28.55
CA GLY A 545 2.76 35.48 -29.22
C GLY A 545 2.72 36.95 -29.63
N PRO A 546 1.64 37.40 -30.29
CA PRO A 546 1.52 38.76 -30.82
C PRO A 546 1.61 39.86 -29.76
N SER A 547 1.23 39.54 -28.51
CA SER A 547 1.18 40.50 -27.39
C SER A 547 1.94 40.03 -26.16
N LYS A 548 2.55 38.84 -26.19
CA LYS A 548 3.31 38.26 -25.08
C LYS A 548 4.64 37.72 -25.59
N ASP A 549 5.73 38.18 -25.00
CA ASP A 549 7.06 37.68 -25.31
C ASP A 549 7.93 37.69 -24.04
N TYR A 550 7.89 36.58 -23.30
CA TYR A 550 8.58 36.47 -22.02
C TYR A 550 9.11 35.06 -21.76
N GLU A 551 10.01 34.99 -20.79
CA GLU A 551 10.48 33.76 -20.14
C GLU A 551 10.07 33.82 -18.67
N SER A 552 9.55 32.73 -18.12
CA SER A 552 9.30 32.64 -16.69
C SER A 552 9.97 31.43 -16.08
N PHE A 553 10.61 31.62 -14.93
CA PHE A 553 11.20 30.58 -14.12
C PHE A 553 10.48 30.57 -12.76
N THR A 554 9.85 29.46 -12.42
CA THR A 554 9.17 29.26 -11.13
C THR A 554 9.88 28.16 -10.38
N GLU A 555 10.24 28.42 -9.13
CA GLU A 555 10.75 27.43 -8.19
C GLU A 555 9.73 27.27 -7.05
N MET A 556 9.40 26.02 -6.71
CA MET A 556 8.50 25.69 -5.60
C MET A 556 9.22 24.79 -4.59
N THR A 557 8.99 25.08 -3.31
CA THR A 557 9.48 24.29 -2.16
C THR A 557 8.35 24.06 -1.17
N MET A 558 8.27 22.85 -0.63
CA MET A 558 7.25 22.44 0.32
C MET A 558 7.32 23.30 1.60
N THR A 559 6.17 23.67 2.17
CA THR A 559 6.06 24.57 3.34
C THR A 559 5.71 23.87 4.63
#